data_AF-A0A7C7NSN7-F1
#
_entry.id   AF-A0A7C7NSN7-F1
#
_cell.length_a   1.000
_cell.length_b   1.000
_cell.length_c   1.000
_cell.angle_alpha   90.00
_cell.angle_beta   90.00
_cell.angle_gamma   90.00
#
_symmetry.space_group_name_H-M   'P 1'
#
loop_
_entity.id
_entity.type
_entity.pdbx_description
1 polymer ?
#
loop_
_entity_poly.entity_id
_entity_poly.type
_entity_poly.pdbx_seq_one_letter_code
_entity_poly.pdbx_strand_id
1 'polypeptide(L)' 'MAIDLGINWFYDMPDWLDFLLVLSTFFYFFIAVKKFYHQSWILSFIKSGAITTIFMGMIIPFTSVLIAILAFMIY' A
#
# COMPACT_ATOMS: atom_id res chain seq x y z
N MET A 1 5.98 -5.53 0.10
CA MET A 1 4.65 -5.99 0.50
C MET A 1 4.33 -7.45 0.21
N ALA A 2 4.71 -8.07 -0.91
CA ALA A 2 4.71 -9.54 -0.98
C ALA A 2 6.07 -10.14 -0.53
N ILE A 3 7.16 -9.41 -0.80
CA ILE A 3 8.53 -9.87 -0.56
C ILE A 3 8.93 -9.77 0.93
N ASP A 4 8.51 -8.71 1.62
CA ASP A 4 8.64 -8.53 3.07
C ASP A 4 7.90 -9.63 3.86
N LEU A 5 6.64 -9.95 3.51
CA LEU A 5 5.89 -11.07 4.11
C LEU A 5 6.63 -12.41 3.96
N GLY A 6 7.23 -12.64 2.78
CA GLY A 6 8.05 -13.83 2.55
C GLY A 6 9.36 -13.84 3.33
N ILE A 7 10.00 -12.69 3.52
CA ILE A 7 11.23 -12.56 4.32
C ILE A 7 10.92 -12.72 5.81
N ASN A 8 9.80 -12.18 6.30
CA ASN A 8 9.39 -12.23 7.70
C ASN A 8 9.19 -13.68 8.21
N TRP A 9 8.93 -14.61 7.30
CA TRP A 9 8.90 -16.05 7.61
C TRP A 9 10.26 -16.64 8.00
N PHE A 10 11.36 -16.07 7.52
CA PHE A 10 12.73 -16.55 7.78
C PHE A 10 13.47 -15.67 8.77
N TYR A 11 13.15 -14.38 8.81
CA TYR A 11 13.80 -13.39 9.65
C TYR A 11 12.83 -12.29 10.03
N ASP A 12 12.61 -12.12 11.33
CA ASP A 12 11.70 -11.11 11.87
C ASP A 12 12.18 -9.70 11.50
N MET A 13 11.51 -9.10 10.52
CA MET A 13 11.95 -7.83 9.97
C MET A 13 11.47 -6.70 10.88
N PRO A 14 12.33 -5.73 11.24
CA PRO A 14 11.90 -4.61 12.04
C PRO A 14 10.73 -3.84 11.40
N ASP A 15 9.64 -3.62 12.15
CA ASP A 15 8.40 -2.97 11.67
C ASP A 15 8.62 -1.60 11.01
N TRP A 16 9.64 -0.85 11.45
CA TRP A 16 9.97 0.45 10.87
C TRP A 16 10.49 0.34 9.42
N LEU A 17 11.11 -0.79 9.05
CA LEU A 17 11.53 -1.06 7.67
C LEU A 17 10.34 -1.38 6.77
N ASP A 18 9.34 -2.11 7.28
CA ASP A 18 8.07 -2.32 6.56
C ASP A 18 7.40 -0.98 6.26
N PHE A 19 7.34 -0.09 7.24
CA PHE A 19 6.81 1.26 7.05
C PHE A 19 7.60 2.04 5.99
N LEU A 20 8.94 2.02 6.04
CA LEU A 20 9.78 2.69 5.05
C LEU A 20 9.60 2.12 3.64
N LEU A 21 9.40 0.82 3.51
CA LEU A 21 9.11 0.17 2.23
C LEU A 21 7.79 0.69 1.64
N VAL A 22 6.72 0.69 2.44
CA VAL A 22 5.43 1.24 2.01
C VAL A 22 5.57 2.72 1.63
N LEU A 23 6.25 3.51 2.46
CA LEU A 23 6.50 4.92 2.21
C LEU A 23 7.28 5.16 0.91
N SER A 24 8.29 4.32 0.62
CA SER A 24 9.09 4.41 -0.61
C SER A 24 8.24 4.18 -1.86
N THR A 25 7.32 3.22 -1.83
CA THR A 25 6.40 2.95 -2.95
C THR A 25 5.41 4.09 -3.16
N PHE A 26 4.95 4.73 -2.08
CA PHE A 26 4.14 5.95 -2.19
C PHE A 26 4.91 7.09 -2.84
N PHE A 27 6.16 7.35 -2.43
CA PHE A 27 6.99 8.40 -3.05
C PHE A 27 7.28 8.12 -4.52
N TYR A 28 7.55 6.86 -4.88
CA TYR A 28 7.71 6.46 -6.28
C TYR A 28 6.44 6.78 -7.09
N PHE A 29 5.28 6.42 -6.57
CA PHE A 29 3.99 6.70 -7.21
C PHE A 29 3.72 8.21 -7.34
N PHE A 30 3.99 8.97 -6.28
CA PHE A 30 3.86 10.43 -6.29
C PHE A 30 4.71 11.10 -7.38
N ILE A 31 5.98 10.70 -7.51
CA ILE A 31 6.87 11.20 -8.55
C ILE A 31 6.38 10.78 -9.94
N ALA A 32 5.90 9.55 -10.09
CA ALA A 32 5.34 9.05 -11.34
C ALA A 32 4.11 9.86 -11.80
N VAL A 33 3.17 10.14 -10.88
CA VAL A 33 2.00 11.01 -11.15
C VAL A 33 2.44 12.41 -11.55
N LYS A 34 3.42 12.99 -10.84
CA LYS A 34 3.96 14.31 -11.19
C LYS A 34 4.54 14.32 -12.60
N LYS A 35 5.31 13.29 -12.98
CA LYS A 35 5.94 13.19 -14.30
C LYS A 35 4.92 12.94 -15.41
N PHE A 36 3.94 12.10 -15.16
CA PHE A 36 2.91 11.73 -16.13
C PHE A 36 1.97 12.91 -16.45
N TYR A 37 1.54 13.66 -15.44
CA TYR A 37 0.62 14.79 -15.61
C TYR A 37 1.31 16.16 -15.81
N HIS A 38 2.65 16.22 -15.78
CA HIS A 38 3.43 17.46 -15.91
C HIS A 38 2.94 18.63 -15.02
N GLN A 39 2.46 18.32 -13.81
CA GLN A 39 1.77 19.28 -12.94
C GLN A 39 2.63 19.67 -11.72
N SER A 40 2.14 20.64 -10.93
CA SER A 40 2.83 21.11 -9.71
C SER A 40 2.91 20.02 -8.62
N TRP A 41 3.87 20.19 -7.71
CA TRP A 41 4.13 19.23 -6.63
C TRP A 41 2.92 19.07 -5.69
N ILE A 42 2.27 20.17 -5.32
CA ILE A 42 1.12 20.15 -4.40
C ILE A 42 -0.08 19.42 -5.03
N LEU A 43 -0.40 19.72 -6.30
CA LEU A 43 -1.49 19.04 -7.01
C LEU A 43 -1.20 17.55 -7.20
N SER A 44 0.06 17.20 -7.47
CA SER A 44 0.47 15.79 -7.55
C SER A 44 0.31 15.07 -6.23
N PHE A 45 0.54 15.74 -5.11
CA PHE A 45 0.48 15.14 -3.78
C PHE A 45 -0.97 14.87 -3.38
N ILE A 46 -1.85 15.85 -3.62
CA ILE A 46 -3.28 15.69 -3.39
C ILE A 46 -3.85 14.58 -4.28
N LYS A 47 -3.48 14.54 -5.57
CA LYS A 47 -3.95 13.49 -6.49
C LYS A 47 -3.43 12.11 -6.11
N SER A 48 -2.13 11.98 -5.82
CA SER A 48 -1.57 10.69 -5.41
C SER A 48 -2.22 10.21 -4.12
N GLY A 49 -2.40 11.10 -3.14
CA GLY A 49 -3.10 10.83 -1.89
C GLY A 49 -4.56 10.39 -2.11
N ALA A 50 -5.32 11.13 -2.92
CA ALA A 50 -6.69 10.79 -3.25
C ALA A 50 -6.81 9.43 -3.92
N ILE A 51 -5.93 9.12 -4.89
CA ILE A 51 -5.90 7.82 -5.57
C ILE A 51 -5.62 6.70 -4.57
N THR A 52 -4.62 6.87 -3.70
CA THR A 52 -4.27 5.85 -2.70
C THR A 52 -5.39 5.64 -1.69
N THR A 53 -6.07 6.70 -1.24
CA THR A 53 -7.19 6.60 -0.31
C THR A 53 -8.38 5.89 -0.93
N ILE A 54 -8.74 6.22 -2.17
CA ILE A 54 -9.84 5.55 -2.90
C ILE A 54 -9.52 4.07 -3.10
N PHE A 55 -8.28 3.76 -3.53
CA PHE A 55 -7.82 2.39 -3.73
C PHE A 55 -7.87 1.57 -2.44
N MET A 56 -7.32 2.11 -1.34
CA MET A 56 -7.37 1.45 -0.03
C MET A 56 -8.80 1.31 0.49
N GLY A 57 -9.65 2.32 0.28
CA GLY A 57 -11.07 2.27 0.63
C GLY A 57 -11.84 1.15 -0.07
N MET A 58 -11.41 0.72 -1.26
CA MET A 58 -11.97 -0.45 -1.94
C MET A 58 -11.32 -1.77 -1.52
N ILE A 59 -10.00 -1.77 -1.29
CA ILE A 59 -9.25 -3.01 -0.97
C ILE A 59 -9.46 -3.49 0.45
N ILE A 60 -9.52 -2.59 1.43
CA ILE A 60 -9.74 -2.96 2.83
C ILE A 60 -11.04 -3.77 3.00
N PRO A 61 -12.21 -3.32 2.50
CA PRO A 61 -13.43 -4.11 2.64
C PRO A 61 -13.34 -5.44 1.89
N PHE A 62 -12.82 -5.45 0.66
CA PHE A 62 -12.64 -6.68 -0.11
C PHE A 62 -11.77 -7.71 0.62
N THR A 63 -10.62 -7.28 1.16
CA THR A 63 -9.69 -8.14 1.89
C THR A 63 -10.30 -8.63 3.20
N SER A 64 -11.04 -7.77 3.91
CA SER A 64 -11.71 -8.15 5.16
C SER A 64 -12.76 -9.23 4.95
N VAL A 65 -13.51 -9.19 3.83
CA VAL A 65 -14.48 -10.24 3.46
C VAL A 65 -13.76 -11.56 3.16
N LEU A 66 -12.65 -11.53 2.41
CA LEU A 66 -11.88 -12.73 2.12
C LEU A 66 -11.31 -13.37 3.40
N ILE A 67 -10.75 -12.56 4.30
CA ILE A 67 -10.21 -13.03 5.58
C ILE A 67 -11.35 -13.61 6.43
N ALA A 68 -12.51 -12.98 6.48
CA ALA A 68 -13.67 -13.48 7.22
C ALA A 68 -14.13 -14.85 6.70
N ILE A 69 -14.20 -15.04 5.37
CA ILE A 69 -14.55 -16.32 4.75
C ILE A 69 -13.49 -17.38 5.12
N LEU A 70 -12.21 -17.08 4.96
CA LEU A 70 -11.12 -18.00 5.31
C LEU A 70 -11.15 -18.39 6.80
N ALA A 71 -11.37 -17.42 7.69
CA ALA A 71 -11.49 -17.67 9.12
C ALA A 71 -12.66 -18.61 9.44
N PHE A 72 -13.81 -18.43 8.78
CA PHE A 72 -14.96 -19.34 8.90
C PHE A 72 -14.70 -20.75 8.38
N MET A 73 -13.80 -20.94 7.42
CA MET A 73 -13.44 -22.27 6.90
C MET A 73 -12.46 -23.02 7.81
N ILE A 74 -11.69 -22.30 8.64
CA ILE A 74 -10.68 -22.86 9.54
C ILE A 74 -11.29 -23.22 10.91
N TYR A 75 -12.47 -22.69 11.23
CA TYR A 75 -13.24 -22.99 12.44
C TYR A 75 -14.28 -24.08 12.20
#